data_AF-A0A848Y4C8-F1
#
_entry.id   AF-A0A848Y4C8-F1
#
_cell.length_a   1.000
_cell.length_b   1.000
_cell.length_c   1.000
_cell.angle_alpha   90.00
_cell.angle_beta   90.00
_cell.angle_gamma   90.00
#
_symmetry.space_group_name_H-M   'P 1'
#
loop_
_entity.id
_entity.type
_entity.pdbx_description
1 polymer ?
#
loop_
_entity_poly.entity_id
_entity_poly.type
_entity_poly.pdbx_seq_one_letter_code
_entity_poly.pdbx_strand_id
1 'polypeptide(L)' 'VAVAFHREIAQAADPDAKRRELEEMMAAKQSPFPRAEAFSVHELIDPRETRPMLCRWIDRIQPLLPPLLGPTGFSVRP' A
#
# COMPACT_ATOMS: atom_id res chain seq x y z
N VAL A 1 10.41 5.47 13.11
CA VAL A 1 11.72 6.18 13.07
C VAL A 1 12.80 5.49 13.91
N ALA A 2 12.48 5.09 15.15
CA ALA A 2 13.44 4.61 16.13
C ALA A 2 14.26 3.36 15.78
N VAL A 3 13.87 2.53 14.79
CA VAL A 3 14.66 1.35 14.40
C VAL A 3 15.71 1.70 13.33
N ALA A 4 15.32 2.41 12.28
CA ALA A 4 16.22 2.73 11.16
C ALA A 4 17.22 3.85 11.47
N PHE A 5 16.84 4.82 12.30
CA PHE A 5 17.64 6.02 12.58
C PHE A 5 18.16 6.06 14.03
N HIS A 6 18.20 4.92 14.72
CA HIS A 6 18.54 4.86 16.14
C HIS A 6 19.94 5.39 16.45
N ARG A 7 20.92 5.14 15.56
CA ARG A 7 22.31 5.60 15.71
C ARG A 7 22.43 7.09 15.47
N GLU A 8 21.79 7.59 14.42
CA GLU A 8 21.80 9.01 14.05
C GLU A 8 21.13 9.87 15.12
N ILE A 9 20.02 9.40 15.67
CA ILE A 9 19.31 10.10 16.76
C ILE A 9 20.16 10.14 18.03
N ALA A 10 20.83 9.04 18.39
CA ALA A 10 21.66 8.96 19.58
C ALA A 10 22.97 9.77 19.48
N GLN A 11 23.46 10.03 18.26
CA GLN A 11 24.68 10.80 18.01
C GLN A 11 24.42 12.30 17.80
N ALA A 12 23.16 12.71 17.68
CA ALA A 12 22.80 14.11 17.53
C ALA A 12 22.99 14.88 18.83
N ALA A 13 23.33 16.17 18.71
CA ALA A 13 23.46 17.06 19.87
C ALA A 13 22.13 17.25 20.63
N ASP A 14 21.00 17.16 19.91
CA ASP A 14 19.66 17.10 20.47
C ASP A 14 18.89 15.91 19.83
N PRO A 15 18.85 14.76 20.52
CA PRO A 15 18.17 13.56 20.03
C PRO A 15 16.67 13.74 19.80
N ASP A 16 15.99 14.56 20.61
CA ASP A 16 14.54 14.74 20.51
C ASP A 16 14.19 15.68 19.36
N ALA A 17 14.97 16.75 19.15
CA ALA A 17 14.81 17.58 17.97
C ALA A 17 15.07 16.79 16.67
N LYS A 18 16.14 15.97 16.63
CA LYS A 18 16.46 15.17 15.45
C LYS A 18 15.39 14.11 15.16
N ARG A 19 14.79 13.52 16.20
CA ARG A 19 13.68 12.59 16.05
C ARG A 19 12.46 13.27 15.41
N ARG A 20 12.07 14.45 15.90
CA ARG A 20 10.92 15.20 15.35
C ARG A 20 11.12 15.58 13.90
N GLU A 21 12.31 16.06 13.54
CA GLU A 21 12.67 16.38 12.15
C GLU A 21 12.49 15.17 11.22
N LEU A 22 12.99 14.00 11.64
CA LEU A 22 12.87 12.76 10.88
C LEU A 22 11.41 12.26 10.79
N GLU A 23 10.63 12.43 11.85
CA GLU A 23 9.20 12.11 11.85
C GLU A 23 8.41 13.00 10.90
N GLU A 24 8.65 14.30 10.91
CA GLU A 24 8.03 15.28 10.00
C GLU A 24 8.38 14.98 8.54
N MET A 25 9.66 14.70 8.26
CA MET A 25 10.11 14.33 6.92
C MET A 25 9.41 13.05 6.43
N MET A 26 9.23 12.05 7.29
CA MET A 26 8.53 10.82 6.91
C MET A 26 7.03 11.02 6.75
N ALA A 27 6.40 11.82 7.62
CA ALA A 27 4.98 12.16 7.52
C ALA A 27 4.67 12.85 6.18
N ALA A 28 5.53 13.76 5.71
CA ALA A 28 5.38 14.39 4.40
C ALA A 28 5.35 13.39 3.23
N LYS A 29 6.08 12.27 3.35
CA LYS A 29 6.12 11.20 2.34
C LYS A 29 4.94 10.23 2.41
N GLN A 30 4.06 10.36 3.41
CA GLN A 30 2.87 9.50 3.52
C GLN A 30 1.76 9.89 2.56
N SER A 31 1.91 10.98 1.80
CA SER A 31 0.97 11.35 0.74
C SER A 31 0.72 10.17 -0.21
N PRO A 32 -0.53 9.91 -0.61
CA PRO A 32 -0.88 8.85 -1.54
C PRO A 32 -0.60 9.23 -3.01
N PHE A 33 -0.46 10.51 -3.33
CA PHE A 33 -0.30 10.99 -4.71
C PHE A 33 0.98 10.48 -5.39
N PRO A 34 2.18 10.59 -4.79
CA PRO A 34 3.40 10.06 -5.41
C PRO A 34 3.33 8.54 -5.63
N ARG A 35 2.61 7.82 -4.76
CA ARG A 35 2.41 6.37 -4.89
C ARG A 35 1.46 6.00 -6.02
N ALA A 36 0.46 6.84 -6.29
CA ALA A 36 -0.43 6.67 -7.43
C ALA A 36 0.29 6.89 -8.76
N GLU A 37 1.15 7.90 -8.85
CA GLU A 37 1.96 8.18 -10.06
C GLU A 37 2.95 7.05 -10.37
N ALA A 38 3.50 6.41 -9.34
CA ALA A 38 4.37 5.25 -9.48
C ALA A 38 3.62 3.94 -9.82
N PHE A 39 2.30 4.00 -10.09
CA PHE A 39 1.43 2.84 -10.31
C PHE A 39 1.52 1.77 -9.22
N SER A 40 1.90 2.16 -8.00
CA SER A 40 1.97 1.26 -6.84
C SER A 40 0.59 0.98 -6.24
N VAL A 41 -0.42 1.74 -6.65
CA VAL A 41 -1.84 1.52 -6.36
C VAL A 41 -2.63 1.56 -7.66
N HIS A 42 -3.70 0.78 -7.74
CA HIS A 42 -4.53 0.71 -8.95
C HIS A 42 -5.36 1.98 -9.15
N GLU A 43 -5.88 2.56 -8.07
CA GLU A 43 -6.73 3.75 -8.11
C GLU A 43 -6.65 4.51 -6.78
N LEU A 44 -6.67 5.85 -6.85
CA LEU A 44 -6.82 6.73 -5.69
C LEU A 44 -8.25 7.26 -5.68
N ILE A 45 -9.00 6.95 -4.62
CA ILE A 45 -10.45 7.12 -4.58
C ILE A 45 -10.86 8.00 -3.40
N ASP A 46 -12.04 8.62 -3.48
CA ASP A 46 -12.65 9.24 -2.30
C ASP A 46 -12.99 8.14 -1.27
N PRO A 47 -12.68 8.32 0.03
CA PRO A 47 -13.01 7.33 1.06
C PRO A 47 -14.47 6.88 1.05
N ARG A 48 -15.41 7.76 0.68
CA ARG A 48 -16.85 7.46 0.59
C ARG A 48 -17.19 6.48 -0.53
N GLU A 49 -16.35 6.40 -1.56
CA GLU A 49 -16.52 5.51 -2.70
C GLU A 49 -15.99 4.09 -2.44
N THR A 50 -15.27 3.87 -1.35
CA THR A 50 -14.68 2.58 -0.99
C THR A 50 -15.73 1.46 -1.00
N ARG A 51 -16.86 1.65 -0.31
CA ARG A 51 -17.93 0.64 -0.24
C ARG A 51 -18.54 0.32 -1.60
N PRO A 52 -19.08 1.29 -2.37
CA PRO A 52 -19.67 0.99 -3.66
C PRO A 52 -18.68 0.38 -4.65
N MET A 53 -17.39 0.77 -4.62
CA MET A 53 -16.36 0.15 -5.46
C MET A 53 -16.13 -1.32 -5.11
N LEU A 54 -15.99 -1.65 -3.83
CA LEU A 54 -15.82 -3.03 -3.40
C LEU A 54 -17.04 -3.89 -3.76
N CYS A 55 -18.26 -3.38 -3.58
CA CYS A 55 -19.47 -4.09 -3.99
C CYS A 55 -19.48 -4.38 -5.50
N ARG A 56 -19.22 -3.36 -6.33
CA ARG A 56 -19.14 -3.56 -7.80
C ARG A 56 -18.06 -4.57 -8.19
N TRP A 57 -16.93 -4.54 -7.50
CA TRP A 57 -15.85 -5.50 -7.74
C TRP A 57 -16.28 -6.91 -7.37
N ILE A 58 -16.92 -7.10 -6.22
CA ILE A 58 -17.47 -8.39 -5.79
C ILE A 58 -18.48 -8.92 -6.82
N ASP A 59 -19.43 -8.10 -7.25
CA ASP A 59 -20.44 -8.47 -8.25
C ASP A 59 -19.80 -8.92 -9.57
N ARG A 60 -18.66 -8.32 -9.94
CA ARG A 60 -17.89 -8.70 -11.12
C ARG A 60 -17.12 -10.00 -10.96
N ILE A 61 -16.46 -10.22 -9.82
CA ILE A 61 -15.57 -11.38 -9.62
C ILE A 61 -16.32 -12.65 -9.26
N GLN A 62 -17.42 -12.55 -8.50
CA GLN A 62 -18.14 -13.71 -7.96
C GLN A 62 -18.55 -14.72 -9.05
N PRO A 63 -19.10 -14.31 -10.21
CA PRO A 63 -19.46 -15.25 -11.29
C PRO A 63 -18.25 -15.95 -11.93
N LEU A 64 -17.04 -15.40 -11.79
CA LEU A 64 -15.82 -15.95 -12.37
C LEU A 64 -15.16 -17.01 -11.48
N LEU A 65 -15.54 -17.10 -10.20
CA LEU A 65 -14.93 -18.02 -9.24
C LEU A 65 -15.32 -19.49 -9.43
N PRO A 66 -16.58 -19.87 -9.72
CA PRO A 66 -16.98 -21.27 -9.84
C PRO A 66 -16.12 -22.14 -10.76
N PRO A 67 -15.73 -21.70 -11.99
CA PRO A 67 -14.89 -22.51 -12.87
C PRO A 67 -13.42 -22.63 -12.41
N LEU A 68 -12.99 -21.82 -11.42
CA LEU A 68 -11.65 -21.87 -10.85
C LEU A 68 -11.55 -22.85 -9.67
N LEU A 69 -12.65 -23.48 -9.29
CA LEU A 69 -12.71 -24.49 -8.25
C LEU A 69 -12.39 -25.88 -8.82
N GLY A 70 -11.68 -26.70 -8.05
CA GLY A 70 -11.32 -28.06 -8.42
C GLY A 70 -9.87 -28.22 -8.86
N PRO A 71 -9.47 -29.43 -9.28
CA PRO A 71 -8.08 -29.73 -9.64
C PRO A 71 -7.65 -28.95 -10.91
N THR A 72 -6.56 -28.21 -10.80
CA THR A 72 -5.94 -27.51 -11.92
C THR A 72 -4.99 -28.44 -12.67
N GLY A 73 -5.02 -28.43 -14.01
CA GLY A 73 -4.09 -29.19 -14.85
C GLY A 73 -3.47 -28.31 -15.94
N PHE A 74 -2.16 -28.41 -16.13
CA PHE A 74 -1.45 -27.76 -17.22
C PHE A 74 -0.98 -28.83 -18.19
N SER A 75 -1.56 -28.87 -19.39
CA SER A 75 -1.08 -29.73 -20.47
C SER A 75 0.08 -29.06 -21.21
N VAL A 76 0.92 -29.85 -21.89
CA VAL A 76 1.89 -29.31 -22.85
C VAL A 76 1.10 -28.57 -23.93
N ARG A 77 1.41 -27.29 -24.14
CA ARG A 77 0.87 -26.54 -25.29
C ARG A 77 1.52 -27.09 -26.57
N PRO A 78 0.76 -27.29 -27.67
CA PRO A 78 1.30 -27.76 -28.94
C PRO A 78 2.45 -26.88 -29.46
#